data_AF-A0A352HN36-F1
#
_entry.id   AF-A0A352HN36-F1
#
_cell.length_a   1.000
_cell.length_b   1.000
_cell.length_c   1.000
_cell.angle_alpha   90.00
_cell.angle_beta   90.00
_cell.angle_gamma   90.00
#
_symmetry.space_group_name_H-M   'P 1'
#
loop_
_entity.id
_entity.type
_entity.pdbx_description
1 polymer ?
#
loop_
_entity_poly.entity_id
_entity_poly.type
_entity_poly.pdbx_seq_one_letter_code
_entity_poly.pdbx_strand_id
1 'polypeptide(L)'
;METIELLREIIEGSHVPTAAEAEELSRIWPACLVPDAALLLQGDAEDGTAAKARIAAGLGDRDALFRLLGKDGDVFDNFYPDPRHTAPSTEDTIDAFLGKFSHGDPSREAKAAEQAIFNPAPDDYLSSLAAEQSEPAPAEDIAPAAEDAPKTEPQQTAAEPPAPASLSESFARVMIKNRNYSKALEIIQAISLNNPEKSAYFADQIRFLKKLIINDNNKR
;
A
#
# COMPACT_ATOMS: atom_id res chain seq x y z
N MET A 1 40.04 8.61 35.83
CA MET A 1 39.60 9.92 35.30
C MET A 1 39.67 9.91 33.79
N GLU A 2 40.78 9.46 33.19
CA GLU A 2 40.93 9.36 31.72
C GLU A 2 39.79 8.59 31.01
N THR A 3 39.30 7.47 31.57
CA THR A 3 38.23 6.68 30.93
C THR A 3 36.84 7.33 30.97
N ILE A 4 36.56 8.19 31.96
CA ILE A 4 35.30 8.95 32.03
C ILE A 4 35.33 10.12 31.05
N GLU A 5 36.49 10.79 30.95
CA GLU A 5 36.72 11.86 29.97
C GLU A 5 36.57 11.31 28.54
N LEU A 6 37.22 10.17 28.27
CA LEU A 6 37.10 9.46 26.99
C LEU A 6 35.65 9.09 26.66
N LEU A 7 34.91 8.52 27.63
CA LEU A 7 33.51 8.20 27.45
C LEU A 7 32.66 9.45 27.14
N ARG A 8 32.94 10.57 27.81
CA ARG A 8 32.26 11.84 27.56
C ARG A 8 32.54 12.35 26.14
N GLU A 9 33.79 12.33 25.72
CA GLU A 9 34.19 12.76 24.37
C GLU A 9 33.52 11.91 23.28
N ILE A 10 33.34 10.61 23.52
CA ILE A 10 32.61 9.71 22.63
C ILE A 10 31.11 10.06 22.59
N ILE A 11 30.49 10.31 23.75
CA ILE A 11 29.06 10.70 23.84
C ILE A 11 28.81 12.06 23.15
N GLU A 12 29.75 12.99 23.28
CA GLU A 12 29.72 14.30 22.61
C GLU A 12 30.05 14.22 21.12
N GLY A 13 30.45 13.04 20.61
CA GLY A 13 30.83 12.81 19.21
C GLY A 13 32.15 13.47 18.81
N SER A 14 32.96 13.88 19.78
CA SER A 14 34.27 14.52 19.57
C SER A 14 35.41 13.52 19.41
N HIS A 15 35.23 12.29 19.89
CA HIS A 15 36.18 11.18 19.74
C HIS A 15 35.49 9.93 19.21
N VAL A 16 36.20 9.20 18.36
CA VAL A 16 35.76 7.90 17.87
C VAL A 16 36.59 6.84 18.57
N PRO A 17 35.97 5.90 19.31
CA PRO A 17 36.72 4.90 20.04
C PRO A 17 37.40 3.92 19.10
N THR A 18 38.63 3.55 19.42
CA THR A 18 39.28 2.36 18.85
C THR A 18 38.70 1.08 19.46
N ALA A 19 38.94 -0.08 18.83
CA ALA A 19 38.46 -1.37 19.35
C ALA A 19 38.95 -1.66 20.79
N ALA A 20 40.20 -1.30 21.10
CA ALA A 20 40.78 -1.47 22.42
C ALA A 20 40.11 -0.55 23.47
N GLU A 21 39.87 0.72 23.11
CA GLU A 21 39.18 1.68 23.97
C GLU A 21 37.74 1.25 24.26
N ALA A 22 37.02 0.78 23.23
CA ALA A 22 35.67 0.26 23.39
C ALA A 22 35.63 -0.98 24.31
N GLU A 23 36.59 -1.91 24.17
CA GLU A 23 36.69 -3.08 25.05
C GLU A 23 36.99 -2.70 26.50
N GLU A 24 37.92 -1.77 26.72
CA GLU A 24 38.26 -1.28 28.07
C GLU A 24 37.05 -0.59 28.72
N LEU A 25 36.36 0.29 27.99
CA LEU A 25 35.15 0.96 28.47
C LEU A 25 34.03 -0.04 28.77
N SER A 26 33.89 -1.10 27.97
CA SER A 26 32.92 -2.17 28.20
C SER A 26 33.23 -3.01 29.44
N ARG A 27 34.51 -3.23 29.78
CA ARG A 27 34.89 -3.91 31.04
C ARG A 27 34.54 -3.07 32.26
N ILE A 28 34.71 -1.75 32.17
CA ILE A 28 34.45 -0.83 33.29
C ILE A 28 32.94 -0.56 33.41
N TRP A 29 32.23 -0.41 32.29
CA TRP A 29 30.79 -0.15 32.22
C TRP A 29 30.08 -1.14 31.29
N PRO A 30 29.80 -2.38 31.74
CA PRO A 30 29.21 -3.43 30.90
C PRO A 30 27.83 -3.12 30.34
N ALA A 31 27.08 -2.23 31.00
CA ALA A 31 25.76 -1.81 30.55
C ALA A 31 25.80 -0.63 29.54
N CYS A 32 26.96 0.00 29.35
CA CYS A 32 27.09 1.14 28.45
C CYS A 32 27.40 0.67 27.03
N LEU A 33 26.40 0.76 26.14
CA LEU A 33 26.52 0.32 24.75
C LEU A 33 27.11 1.39 23.81
N VAL A 34 27.27 2.63 24.28
CA VAL A 34 27.65 3.78 23.44
C VAL A 34 29.01 3.59 22.76
N PRO A 35 30.08 3.14 23.44
CA PRO A 35 31.38 2.95 22.80
C PRO A 35 31.34 1.87 21.72
N ASP A 36 30.67 0.76 22.00
CA ASP A 36 30.50 -0.36 21.07
C ASP A 36 29.67 0.09 19.84
N ALA A 37 28.64 0.93 20.03
CA ALA A 37 27.85 1.45 18.92
C ALA A 37 28.61 2.48 18.07
N ALA A 38 29.38 3.37 18.71
CA ALA A 38 30.21 4.37 18.03
C ALA A 38 31.31 3.73 17.18
N LEU A 39 31.91 2.62 17.65
CA LEU A 39 32.87 1.82 16.90
C LEU A 39 32.25 1.24 15.62
N LEU A 40 31.03 0.67 15.72
CA LEU A 40 30.38 0.01 14.59
C LEU A 40 29.91 0.98 13.50
N LEU A 41 29.57 2.22 13.86
CA LEU A 41 29.18 3.26 12.91
C LEU A 41 30.31 3.66 11.94
N GLN A 42 31.57 3.38 12.28
CA GLN A 42 32.73 3.71 11.44
C GLN A 42 33.00 2.70 10.33
N GLY A 43 32.34 1.54 10.34
CA GLY A 43 32.40 0.57 9.25
C GLY A 43 33.54 -0.46 9.31
N ASP A 44 34.37 -0.46 10.37
CA ASP A 44 35.37 -1.52 10.58
C ASP A 44 34.71 -2.78 11.18
N ALA A 45 34.09 -3.55 10.29
CA ALA A 45 33.29 -4.71 10.65
C ALA A 45 34.12 -5.95 11.08
N GLU A 46 35.43 -5.97 10.82
CA GLU A 46 36.30 -7.12 11.13
C GLU A 46 36.51 -7.28 12.65
N ASP A 47 36.73 -6.18 13.38
CA ASP A 47 36.92 -6.18 14.84
C ASP A 47 35.60 -5.98 15.63
N GLY A 48 34.50 -5.70 14.94
CA GLY A 48 33.21 -5.35 15.55
C GLY A 48 32.39 -6.53 16.09
N THR A 49 32.83 -7.78 15.94
CA THR A 49 32.02 -8.96 16.31
C THR A 49 31.71 -9.03 17.81
N ALA A 50 32.68 -8.72 18.67
CA ALA A 50 32.49 -8.69 20.12
C ALA A 50 31.59 -7.52 20.55
N ALA A 51 31.78 -6.34 19.97
CA ALA A 51 30.95 -5.15 20.22
C ALA A 51 29.48 -5.42 19.84
N LYS A 52 29.28 -6.01 18.66
CA LYS A 52 27.97 -6.45 18.19
C LYS A 52 27.30 -7.46 19.13
N ALA A 53 28.03 -8.45 19.64
CA ALA A 53 27.51 -9.43 20.58
C ALA A 53 27.14 -8.84 21.96
N ARG A 54 27.84 -7.79 22.41
CA ARG A 54 27.49 -7.09 23.66
C ARG A 54 26.23 -6.24 23.50
N ILE A 55 26.12 -5.52 22.38
CA ILE A 55 24.90 -4.79 21.99
C ILE A 55 23.71 -5.77 21.90
N ALA A 56 23.94 -6.98 21.36
CA ALA A 56 22.97 -8.07 21.34
C ALA A 56 22.43 -8.47 22.71
N ALA A 57 23.32 -8.64 23.67
CA ALA A 57 22.95 -9.07 25.00
C ALA A 57 22.18 -7.95 25.75
N GLY A 58 22.42 -6.68 25.39
CA GLY A 58 21.76 -5.52 26.00
C GLY A 58 20.40 -5.15 25.39
N LEU A 59 20.23 -5.35 24.08
CA LEU A 59 18.95 -5.11 23.38
C LEU A 59 18.15 -6.42 23.36
N GLY A 60 17.13 -6.51 24.21
CA GLY A 60 16.25 -7.69 24.27
C GLY A 60 15.44 -7.97 23.00
N ASP A 61 15.54 -7.12 21.98
CA ASP A 61 14.87 -7.29 20.69
C ASP A 61 15.81 -7.98 19.67
N ARG A 62 15.44 -9.21 19.34
CA ARG A 62 16.16 -10.09 18.41
C ARG A 62 16.06 -9.62 16.96
N ASP A 63 15.01 -8.89 16.60
CA ASP A 63 14.82 -8.40 15.23
C ASP A 63 15.68 -7.15 14.99
N ALA A 64 15.69 -6.22 15.95
CA ALA A 64 16.62 -5.08 15.94
C ALA A 64 18.08 -5.55 15.88
N LEU A 65 18.38 -6.65 16.56
CA LEU A 65 19.70 -7.25 16.52
C LEU A 65 20.09 -7.80 15.15
N PHE A 66 19.18 -8.55 14.54
CA PHE A 66 19.39 -9.15 13.22
C PHE A 66 19.65 -8.09 12.16
N ARG A 67 18.93 -6.96 12.23
CA ARG A 67 19.14 -5.81 11.33
C ARG A 67 20.50 -5.15 11.51
N LEU A 68 20.95 -4.98 12.76
CA LEU A 68 22.22 -4.30 13.05
C LEU A 68 23.46 -5.17 12.76
N LEU A 69 23.37 -6.49 12.97
CA LEU A 69 24.50 -7.42 12.80
C LEU A 69 24.54 -8.15 11.47
N GLY A 70 23.39 -8.38 10.86
CA GLY A 70 23.27 -9.19 9.66
C GLY A 70 24.06 -8.58 8.52
N LYS A 71 24.84 -9.40 7.79
CA LYS A 71 25.50 -8.98 6.54
C LYS A 71 24.50 -8.45 5.50
N ASP A 72 23.23 -8.83 5.65
CA ASP A 72 22.11 -8.48 4.78
C ASP A 72 21.04 -7.62 5.50
N GLY A 73 21.35 -6.99 6.63
CA GLY A 73 20.40 -6.14 7.36
C GLY A 73 19.83 -5.02 6.48
N ASP A 74 20.72 -4.33 5.76
CA ASP A 74 20.35 -3.30 4.79
C ASP A 74 19.55 -3.85 3.60
N VAL A 75 19.78 -5.12 3.23
CA VAL A 75 19.01 -5.78 2.18
C VAL A 75 17.57 -6.01 2.68
N PHE A 76 17.40 -6.47 3.92
CA PHE A 76 16.08 -6.69 4.51
C PHE A 76 15.29 -5.38 4.71
N ASP A 77 15.97 -4.31 5.14
CA ASP A 77 15.36 -2.99 5.34
C ASP A 77 14.96 -2.32 4.01
N ASN A 78 15.70 -2.57 2.93
CA ASN A 78 15.39 -2.04 1.59
C ASN A 78 14.56 -3.00 0.72
N PHE A 79 14.37 -4.25 1.13
CA PHE A 79 13.55 -5.23 0.40
C PHE A 79 12.06 -4.90 0.51
N TYR A 80 11.65 -4.34 1.65
CA TYR A 80 10.30 -3.83 1.84
C TYR A 80 10.29 -2.30 1.70
N PRO A 81 9.27 -1.72 1.04
CA PRO A 81 9.09 -0.27 1.06
C PRO A 81 9.03 0.23 2.50
N ASP A 82 9.71 1.34 2.82
CA ASP A 82 9.72 1.88 4.17
C ASP A 82 8.27 2.03 4.68
N PRO A 83 7.88 1.37 5.77
CA PRO A 83 6.51 1.47 6.29
C PRO A 83 6.16 2.90 6.73
N ARG A 84 7.16 3.78 6.90
CA ARG A 84 6.98 5.22 7.16
C ARG A 84 6.65 6.00 5.89
N HIS A 85 6.91 5.47 4.70
CA HIS A 85 6.25 5.97 3.50
C HIS A 85 4.79 5.58 3.61
N THR A 86 3.97 6.53 4.04
CA THR A 86 2.53 6.45 3.89
C THR A 86 2.26 6.15 2.43
N ALA A 87 1.71 4.96 2.15
CA ALA A 87 1.18 4.68 0.83
C ALA A 87 0.29 5.88 0.45
N PRO A 88 0.49 6.48 -0.75
CA PRO A 88 -0.38 7.56 -1.19
C PRO A 88 -1.82 7.09 -1.03
N SER A 89 -2.69 7.96 -0.55
CA SER A 89 -4.08 7.56 -0.37
C SER A 89 -4.66 7.12 -1.71
N THR A 90 -5.72 6.32 -1.67
CA THR A 90 -6.45 5.94 -2.89
C THR A 90 -6.85 7.18 -3.68
N GLU A 91 -7.20 8.26 -2.98
CA GLU A 91 -7.58 9.55 -3.55
C GLU A 91 -6.38 10.21 -4.25
N ASP A 92 -5.21 10.27 -3.60
CA ASP A 92 -3.98 10.83 -4.20
C ASP A 92 -3.54 10.04 -5.45
N THR A 93 -3.73 8.72 -5.42
CA THR A 93 -3.38 7.84 -6.53
C THR A 93 -4.31 8.04 -7.72
N ILE A 94 -5.61 8.22 -7.46
CA ILE A 94 -6.61 8.54 -8.47
C ILE A 94 -6.31 9.91 -9.08
N ASP A 95 -6.01 10.92 -8.27
CA ASP A 95 -5.72 12.28 -8.74
C ASP A 95 -4.43 12.33 -9.57
N ALA A 96 -3.39 11.60 -9.18
CA ALA A 96 -2.15 11.49 -9.96
C ALA A 96 -2.37 10.77 -11.30
N PHE A 97 -3.20 9.72 -11.30
CA PHE A 97 -3.56 9.00 -12.52
C PHE A 97 -4.38 9.90 -13.45
N LEU A 98 -5.43 10.54 -12.93
CA LEU A 98 -6.25 11.49 -13.69
C LEU A 98 -5.39 12.65 -14.19
N GLY A 99 -4.47 13.22 -13.42
CA GLY A 99 -3.57 14.27 -13.90
C GLY A 99 -2.62 13.83 -15.02
N LYS A 100 -2.21 12.55 -15.03
CA LYS A 100 -1.30 12.00 -16.05
C LYS A 100 -2.01 11.60 -17.35
N PHE A 101 -3.26 11.16 -17.26
CA PHE A 101 -4.02 10.61 -18.38
C PHE A 101 -5.19 11.47 -18.84
N SER A 102 -5.70 12.34 -17.97
CA SER A 102 -6.54 13.46 -18.34
C SER A 102 -5.66 14.69 -18.49
N HIS A 103 -5.50 15.14 -19.73
CA HIS A 103 -4.82 16.41 -20.03
C HIS A 103 -5.63 17.65 -19.57
N GLY A 104 -6.43 17.54 -18.50
CA GLY A 104 -7.22 18.63 -17.94
C GLY A 104 -8.40 19.07 -18.80
N ASP A 105 -8.85 18.24 -19.75
CA ASP A 105 -9.99 18.56 -20.62
C ASP A 105 -11.23 17.74 -20.24
N PRO A 106 -12.10 18.26 -19.35
CA PRO A 106 -13.29 17.56 -18.86
C PRO A 106 -14.29 17.23 -19.98
N SER A 107 -14.18 17.90 -21.14
CA SER A 107 -15.04 17.64 -22.29
C SER A 107 -14.66 16.36 -23.05
N ARG A 108 -13.36 15.99 -23.05
CA ARG A 108 -12.89 14.72 -23.63
C ARG A 108 -13.24 13.53 -22.75
N GLU A 109 -13.16 13.69 -21.43
CA GLU A 109 -13.59 12.66 -20.47
C GLU A 109 -15.07 12.35 -20.58
N ALA A 110 -15.91 13.39 -20.59
CA ALA A 110 -17.35 13.23 -20.74
C ALA A 110 -17.69 12.52 -22.05
N LYS A 111 -17.03 12.90 -23.15
CA LYS A 111 -17.23 12.24 -24.46
C LYS A 111 -16.72 10.80 -24.49
N ALA A 112 -15.57 10.50 -23.89
CA ALA A 112 -15.02 9.15 -23.86
C ALA A 112 -15.87 8.22 -22.97
N ALA A 113 -16.36 8.71 -21.84
CA ALA A 113 -17.29 7.98 -20.99
C ALA A 113 -18.64 7.76 -21.68
N GLU A 114 -19.19 8.76 -22.36
CA GLU A 114 -20.40 8.61 -23.17
C GLU A 114 -20.18 7.58 -24.31
N GLN A 115 -19.03 7.61 -24.98
CA GLN A 115 -18.72 6.62 -26.01
C GLN A 115 -18.60 5.19 -25.45
N ALA A 116 -17.93 5.01 -24.30
CA ALA A 116 -17.78 3.70 -23.68
C ALA A 116 -19.12 3.13 -23.15
N ILE A 117 -20.03 4.00 -22.72
CA ILE A 117 -21.36 3.60 -22.20
C ILE A 117 -22.35 3.33 -23.34
N PHE A 118 -22.33 4.11 -24.42
CA PHE A 118 -23.34 4.05 -25.49
C PHE A 118 -22.88 3.35 -26.77
N ASN A 119 -21.58 3.10 -26.95
CA ASN A 119 -21.03 2.34 -28.05
C ASN A 119 -19.81 1.56 -27.57
N PRO A 120 -20.01 0.44 -26.82
CA PRO A 120 -18.90 -0.38 -26.37
C PRO A 120 -18.08 -0.79 -27.61
N ALA A 121 -16.78 -0.49 -27.57
CA ALA A 121 -15.87 -0.93 -28.62
C ALA A 121 -16.00 -2.45 -28.79
N PRO A 122 -15.79 -3.00 -30.00
CA PRO A 122 -16.01 -4.43 -30.25
C PRO A 122 -15.15 -5.28 -29.30
N ASP A 123 -15.69 -6.44 -28.90
CA ASP A 123 -15.15 -7.46 -27.99
C ASP A 123 -13.76 -8.05 -28.36
N ASP A 124 -12.98 -7.41 -29.23
CA ASP A 124 -11.72 -7.92 -29.76
C ASP A 124 -10.68 -8.19 -28.67
N TYR A 125 -10.63 -7.37 -27.62
CA TYR A 125 -9.66 -7.54 -26.52
C TYR A 125 -10.02 -8.69 -25.56
N LEU A 126 -11.30 -8.89 -25.29
CA LEU A 126 -11.75 -10.03 -24.46
C LEU A 126 -11.65 -11.33 -25.25
N SER A 127 -11.91 -11.27 -26.56
CA SER A 127 -11.79 -12.40 -27.47
C SER A 127 -10.33 -12.79 -27.72
N SER A 128 -9.39 -11.84 -27.76
CA SER A 128 -7.95 -12.13 -27.85
C SER A 128 -7.44 -12.82 -26.59
N LEU A 129 -7.87 -12.37 -25.41
CA LEU A 129 -7.52 -13.02 -24.13
C LEU A 129 -8.10 -14.43 -24.01
N ALA A 130 -9.34 -14.64 -24.48
CA ALA A 130 -9.96 -15.97 -24.49
C ALA A 130 -9.28 -16.92 -25.49
N ALA A 131 -8.82 -16.40 -26.64
CA ALA A 131 -8.07 -17.19 -27.62
C ALA A 131 -6.68 -17.60 -27.09
N GLU A 132 -6.02 -16.71 -26.36
CA GLU A 132 -4.69 -16.96 -25.76
C GLU A 132 -4.75 -17.97 -24.59
N GLN A 133 -5.88 -18.05 -23.89
CA GLN A 133 -6.16 -19.09 -22.90
C GLN A 133 -6.56 -20.45 -23.51
N SER A 134 -6.87 -20.49 -24.80
CA SER A 134 -7.33 -21.70 -25.51
C SER A 134 -6.21 -22.45 -26.22
N GLU A 135 -4.96 -21.94 -26.19
CA GLU A 135 -3.82 -22.70 -26.68
C GLU A 135 -3.37 -23.74 -25.64
N PRO A 136 -3.17 -25.01 -26.03
CA PRO A 136 -2.63 -26.01 -25.12
C PRO A 136 -1.18 -25.66 -24.79
N ALA A 137 -0.88 -25.50 -23.49
CA ALA A 137 0.46 -25.27 -22.99
C ALA A 137 1.47 -26.29 -23.57
N PRO A 138 2.70 -25.88 -23.92
CA PRO A 138 3.71 -26.84 -24.34
C PRO A 138 4.05 -27.73 -23.14
N ALA A 139 3.95 -29.04 -23.36
CA ALA A 139 4.44 -30.04 -22.42
C ALA A 139 5.97 -29.98 -22.38
N GLU A 140 6.53 -29.28 -21.40
CA GLU A 140 7.91 -29.49 -20.98
C GLU A 140 7.95 -30.47 -19.80
N ASP A 141 8.79 -31.47 -20.01
CA ASP A 141 8.96 -32.72 -19.28
C ASP A 141 9.75 -32.44 -17.97
N ILE A 142 9.09 -32.50 -16.81
CA ILE A 142 9.76 -32.59 -15.51
C ILE A 142 9.07 -33.69 -14.70
N ALA A 143 9.68 -34.86 -14.69
CA ALA A 143 9.33 -36.00 -13.84
C ALA A 143 10.06 -35.91 -12.46
N PRO A 144 9.67 -36.68 -11.43
CA PRO A 144 8.93 -36.16 -10.28
C PRO A 144 9.69 -36.28 -8.94
N ALA A 145 9.35 -35.44 -7.96
CA ALA A 145 9.66 -35.69 -6.56
C ALA A 145 8.37 -35.59 -5.73
N ALA A 146 7.86 -36.74 -5.32
CA ALA A 146 6.95 -36.87 -4.17
C ALA A 146 7.72 -36.42 -2.90
N GLU A 147 7.15 -35.87 -1.84
CA GLU A 147 5.86 -36.08 -1.17
C GLU A 147 5.44 -34.79 -0.43
N ASP A 148 4.15 -34.46 -0.46
CA ASP A 148 3.23 -34.49 0.70
C ASP A 148 2.08 -33.47 0.52
N ALA A 149 0.85 -33.94 0.74
CA ALA A 149 -0.39 -33.20 0.47
C ALA A 149 -0.79 -32.31 1.66
N PRO A 150 -1.73 -31.35 1.50
CA PRO A 150 -3.13 -31.73 1.49
C PRO A 150 -4.00 -31.03 0.44
N LYS A 151 -4.95 -31.82 -0.05
CA LYS A 151 -6.10 -31.49 -0.89
C LYS A 151 -6.94 -30.36 -0.26
N THR A 152 -7.19 -29.30 -1.00
CA THR A 152 -8.42 -28.49 -0.84
C THR A 152 -8.85 -28.01 -2.22
N GLU A 153 -9.91 -28.61 -2.75
CA GLU A 153 -10.63 -28.12 -3.93
C GLU A 153 -11.26 -26.76 -3.62
N PRO A 154 -11.02 -25.71 -4.42
CA PRO A 154 -11.95 -24.60 -4.53
C PRO A 154 -13.05 -25.02 -5.51
N GLN A 155 -14.20 -25.37 -4.95
CA GLN A 155 -15.45 -25.54 -5.70
C GLN A 155 -15.74 -24.26 -6.51
N GLN A 156 -15.67 -24.36 -7.82
CA GLN A 156 -16.30 -23.42 -8.74
C GLN A 156 -17.80 -23.69 -8.75
N THR A 157 -18.58 -22.84 -8.08
CA THR A 157 -20.02 -22.75 -8.31
C THR A 157 -20.26 -21.74 -9.43
N ALA A 158 -20.64 -22.24 -10.61
CA ALA A 158 -21.21 -21.44 -11.68
C ALA A 158 -22.72 -21.24 -11.45
N ALA A 159 -23.21 -20.00 -11.49
CA ALA A 159 -24.53 -19.63 -12.04
C ALA A 159 -24.82 -18.11 -11.99
N GLU A 160 -25.42 -17.64 -13.10
CA GLU A 160 -26.26 -16.44 -13.32
C GLU A 160 -25.66 -15.11 -13.84
N PRO A 161 -26.43 -14.41 -14.73
CA PRO A 161 -25.95 -13.44 -15.72
C PRO A 161 -25.68 -12.05 -15.12
N PRO A 162 -25.07 -11.10 -15.87
CA PRO A 162 -24.64 -9.83 -15.33
C PRO A 162 -25.86 -8.98 -14.94
N ALA A 163 -26.08 -8.81 -13.64
CA ALA A 163 -26.92 -7.74 -13.14
C ALA A 163 -26.31 -6.39 -13.59
N PRO A 164 -27.13 -5.41 -14.01
CA PRO A 164 -26.66 -4.17 -14.60
C PRO A 164 -25.73 -3.45 -13.62
N ALA A 165 -24.55 -3.09 -14.13
CA ALA A 165 -23.50 -2.26 -13.55
C ALA A 165 -23.86 -1.64 -12.18
N SER A 166 -23.13 -2.08 -11.16
CA SER A 166 -23.15 -1.65 -9.77
C SER A 166 -23.08 -0.13 -9.60
N LEU A 167 -24.24 0.52 -9.69
CA LEU A 167 -24.44 1.91 -9.30
C LEU A 167 -24.13 2.04 -7.79
N SER A 168 -23.03 2.72 -7.45
CA SER A 168 -22.57 2.87 -6.07
C SER A 168 -22.89 4.25 -5.50
N GLU A 169 -23.02 4.35 -4.16
CA GLU A 169 -23.24 5.63 -3.47
C GLU A 169 -22.13 6.65 -3.77
N SER A 170 -20.88 6.18 -3.94
CA SER A 170 -19.75 7.03 -4.30
C SER A 170 -19.97 7.71 -5.66
N PHE A 171 -20.50 6.97 -6.64
CA PHE A 171 -20.82 7.51 -7.95
C PHE A 171 -21.89 8.62 -7.87
N ALA A 172 -22.92 8.43 -7.04
CA ALA A 172 -23.91 9.47 -6.80
C ALA A 172 -23.30 10.74 -6.18
N ARG A 173 -22.34 10.61 -5.25
CA ARG A 173 -21.65 11.78 -4.66
C ARG A 173 -20.84 12.55 -5.70
N VAL A 174 -20.15 11.87 -6.62
CA VAL A 174 -19.44 12.51 -7.72
C VAL A 174 -20.40 13.31 -8.60
N MET A 175 -21.58 12.74 -8.92
CA MET A 175 -22.59 13.43 -9.72
C MET A 175 -23.16 14.68 -9.02
N ILE A 176 -23.32 14.65 -7.70
CA ILE A 176 -23.70 15.83 -6.89
C ILE A 176 -22.61 16.92 -6.97
N LYS A 177 -21.33 16.55 -6.83
CA LYS A 177 -20.20 17.49 -6.95
C LYS A 177 -20.16 18.15 -8.33
N ASN A 178 -20.43 17.37 -9.38
CA ASN A 178 -20.47 17.83 -10.77
C ASN A 178 -21.74 18.63 -11.12
N ARG A 179 -22.58 18.97 -10.12
CA ARG A 179 -23.90 19.63 -10.27
C ARG A 179 -24.89 18.92 -11.17
N ASN A 180 -24.68 17.64 -11.46
CA ASN A 180 -25.61 16.84 -12.24
C ASN A 180 -26.63 16.15 -11.32
N TYR A 181 -27.50 16.97 -10.71
CA TYR A 181 -28.43 16.52 -9.68
C TYR A 181 -29.50 15.56 -10.20
N SER A 182 -29.92 15.69 -11.47
CA SER A 182 -30.93 14.81 -12.08
C SER A 182 -30.44 13.37 -12.17
N LYS A 183 -29.23 13.15 -12.72
CA LYS A 183 -28.62 11.81 -12.79
C LYS A 183 -28.28 11.26 -11.41
N ALA A 184 -27.84 12.12 -10.49
CA ALA A 184 -27.59 11.70 -9.10
C ALA A 184 -28.88 11.17 -8.42
N LEU A 185 -30.03 11.77 -8.69
CA LEU A 185 -31.32 11.33 -8.17
C LEU A 185 -31.70 9.94 -8.71
N GLU A 186 -31.52 9.70 -10.01
CA GLU A 186 -31.78 8.39 -10.63
C GLU A 186 -30.91 7.28 -10.00
N ILE A 187 -29.62 7.56 -9.78
CA ILE A 187 -28.68 6.62 -9.16
C ILE A 187 -29.12 6.28 -7.72
N ILE A 188 -29.44 7.29 -6.90
CA ILE A 188 -29.87 7.06 -5.51
C ILE A 188 -31.20 6.28 -5.45
N GLN A 189 -32.12 6.52 -6.39
CA GLN A 189 -33.37 5.75 -6.49
C GLN A 189 -33.11 4.29 -6.84
N ALA A 190 -32.24 4.02 -7.81
CA ALA A 190 -31.83 2.66 -8.17
C ALA A 190 -31.19 1.93 -6.97
N ILE A 191 -30.32 2.60 -6.22
CA ILE A 191 -29.70 2.03 -5.01
C ILE A 191 -30.74 1.76 -3.92
N SER A 192 -31.73 2.65 -3.75
CA SER A 192 -32.80 2.48 -2.77
C SER A 192 -33.67 1.27 -3.04
N LEU A 193 -33.90 0.91 -4.31
CA LEU A 193 -34.66 -0.28 -4.69
C LEU A 193 -33.94 -1.57 -4.26
N ASN A 194 -32.61 -1.57 -4.29
CA ASN A 194 -31.77 -2.71 -3.92
C ASN A 194 -31.45 -2.78 -2.42
N ASN A 195 -31.70 -1.72 -1.64
CA ASN A 195 -31.29 -1.61 -0.24
C ASN A 195 -32.44 -1.13 0.68
N PRO A 196 -33.48 -1.95 0.91
CA PRO A 196 -34.66 -1.54 1.67
C PRO A 196 -34.36 -1.22 3.15
N GLU A 197 -33.33 -1.83 3.75
CA GLU A 197 -32.96 -1.59 5.15
C GLU A 197 -32.57 -0.13 5.43
N LYS A 198 -32.04 0.58 4.42
CA LYS A 198 -31.62 1.98 4.51
C LYS A 198 -32.61 2.94 3.87
N SER A 199 -33.86 2.52 3.64
CA SER A 199 -34.89 3.31 2.95
C SER A 199 -35.08 4.72 3.54
N ALA A 200 -35.04 4.86 4.88
CA ALA A 200 -35.14 6.17 5.54
C ALA A 200 -34.00 7.13 5.16
N TYR A 201 -32.76 6.64 5.10
CA TYR A 201 -31.59 7.43 4.71
C TYR A 201 -31.67 7.90 3.25
N PHE A 202 -32.04 6.99 2.34
CA PHE A 202 -32.19 7.35 0.93
C PHE A 202 -33.36 8.30 0.69
N ALA A 203 -34.45 8.19 1.44
CA ALA A 203 -35.55 9.13 1.36
C ALA A 203 -35.10 10.57 1.68
N ASP A 204 -34.26 10.75 2.70
CA ASP A 204 -33.70 12.05 3.05
C ASP A 204 -32.72 12.56 1.98
N GLN A 205 -31.86 11.70 1.44
CA GLN A 205 -30.99 12.05 0.31
C GLN A 205 -31.77 12.50 -0.93
N ILE A 206 -32.86 11.80 -1.27
CA ILE A 206 -33.73 12.14 -2.40
C ILE A 206 -34.41 13.50 -2.17
N ARG A 207 -34.88 13.77 -0.94
CA ARG A 207 -35.47 15.08 -0.60
C ARG A 207 -34.46 16.21 -0.74
N PHE A 208 -33.22 15.98 -0.30
CA PHE A 208 -32.12 16.92 -0.44
C PHE A 208 -31.80 17.19 -1.92
N LEU A 209 -31.65 16.14 -2.73
CA LEU A 209 -31.39 16.25 -4.18
C LEU A 209 -32.50 17.00 -4.91
N LYS A 210 -33.78 16.72 -4.63
CA LYS A 210 -34.90 17.46 -5.22
C LYS A 210 -34.84 18.96 -4.88
N LYS A 211 -34.47 19.30 -3.65
CA LYS A 211 -34.31 20.69 -3.24
C LYS A 211 -33.14 21.37 -3.96
N LEU A 212 -32.03 20.66 -4.18
CA LEU A 212 -30.90 21.16 -4.95
C LEU A 212 -31.27 21.42 -6.42
N ILE A 213 -32.04 20.54 -7.05
CA ILE A 213 -32.52 20.74 -8.43
C ILE A 213 -33.36 22.02 -8.53
N ILE A 214 -34.31 22.23 -7.62
CA ILE A 214 -35.14 23.44 -7.60
C ILE A 214 -34.26 24.69 -7.41
N ASN A 215 -33.28 24.64 -6.52
CA ASN A 215 -32.37 25.75 -6.29
C ASN A 215 -31.48 26.05 -7.51
N ASP A 216 -30.92 25.03 -8.17
CA ASP A 216 -30.10 25.21 -9.37
C ASP A 216 -30.91 25.80 -10.53
N ASN A 217 -32.16 25.36 -10.69
CA ASN A 217 -33.09 25.90 -11.68
C ASN A 217 -33.49 27.36 -11.40
N ASN A 218 -33.59 27.77 -10.13
CA ASN A 218 -33.89 29.14 -9.75
C ASN A 218 -32.67 30.09 -9.83
N LYS A 219 -31.46 29.54 -9.94
CA LYS A 219 -30.21 30.29 -10.00
C LYS A 219 -29.74 30.57 -11.43
N ARG A 220 -30.38 29.93 -12.41
CA ARG A 220 -30.26 30.20 -13.85
C ARG A 220 -31.32 31.20 -14.27
#